data_AF-X1AUX6-F1
#
_entry.id   AF-X1AUX6-F1
#
_cell.length_a   1.000
_cell.length_b   1.000
_cell.length_c   1.000
_cell.angle_alpha   90.00
_cell.angle_beta   90.00
_cell.angle_gamma   90.00
#
_symmetry.space_group_name_H-M   'P 1'
#
loop_
_entity.id
_entity.type
_entity.pdbx_description
1 polymer ?
#
loop_
_entity_poly.entity_id
_entity_poly.type
_entity_poly.pdbx_seq_one_letter_code
_entity_poly.pdbx_strand_id
1 'polypeptide(L)'
;MVEVKDIKQTKEGVGSTHNWVYKMSGMSFKGKNITDEFVTDKKIVIRSEGSIKTLWNWNFEPHDDGTRIDLSVEYNIPIPVLGKIAEAIVLKQNEREADLALANIKAKMEA
;
A
#
# COMPACT_ATOMS: atom_id res chain seq x y z
N MET A 1 -7.92 5.39 8.51
CA MET A 1 -8.33 6.34 7.44
C MET A 1 -7.09 6.80 6.69
N VAL A 2 -7.11 6.70 5.36
CA VAL A 2 -6.01 7.09 4.47
C VAL A 2 -6.42 8.27 3.62
N GLU A 3 -5.56 9.28 3.51
CA GLU A 3 -5.70 10.41 2.59
C GLU A 3 -4.54 10.39 1.59
N VAL A 4 -4.82 10.62 0.30
CA VAL A 4 -3.81 10.70 -0.77
C VAL A 4 -3.91 12.06 -1.45
N LYS A 5 -2.77 12.74 -1.65
CA LYS A 5 -2.70 14.10 -2.23
C LYS A 5 -1.45 14.24 -3.12
N ASP A 6 -1.38 15.34 -3.86
CA ASP A 6 -0.22 15.74 -4.67
C ASP A 6 0.26 14.65 -5.64
N ILE A 7 -0.69 14.00 -6.32
CA ILE A 7 -0.40 12.93 -7.28
C ILE A 7 0.30 13.51 -8.50
N LYS A 8 1.47 12.93 -8.83
CA LYS A 8 2.23 13.23 -10.04
C LYS A 8 2.54 11.92 -10.74
N GLN A 9 2.02 11.74 -11.94
CA GLN A 9 2.26 10.56 -12.76
C GLN A 9 3.29 10.86 -13.86
N THR A 10 4.19 9.93 -14.10
CA THR A 10 5.10 9.92 -15.25
C THR A 10 4.51 9.05 -16.36
N LYS A 11 5.01 9.19 -17.59
CA LYS A 11 4.51 8.38 -18.72
C LYS A 11 4.92 6.91 -18.57
N GLU A 12 6.09 6.69 -18.01
CA GLU A 12 6.71 5.38 -17.81
C GLU A 12 6.23 4.68 -16.52
N GLY A 13 5.40 5.36 -15.70
CA GLY A 13 4.97 4.90 -14.38
C GLY A 13 6.07 5.06 -13.32
N VAL A 14 7.30 4.63 -13.60
CA VAL A 14 8.47 4.82 -12.73
C VAL A 14 8.71 6.30 -12.45
N GLY A 15 8.98 6.63 -11.19
CA GLY A 15 9.14 8.00 -10.71
C GLY A 15 7.83 8.72 -10.41
N SER A 16 6.66 8.11 -10.66
CA SER A 16 5.38 8.65 -10.20
C SER A 16 5.36 8.77 -8.67
N THR A 17 4.78 9.85 -8.17
CA THR A 17 4.77 10.16 -6.74
C THR A 17 3.41 10.59 -6.23
N HIS A 18 3.13 10.34 -4.96
CA HIS A 18 2.00 10.94 -4.25
C HIS A 18 2.29 11.03 -2.75
N ASN A 19 1.69 12.02 -2.09
CA ASN A 19 1.74 12.16 -0.64
C ASN A 19 0.61 11.37 0.00
N TRP A 20 0.88 10.78 1.16
CA TRP A 20 -0.12 10.04 1.93
C TRP A 20 -0.14 10.47 3.40
N VAL A 21 -1.31 10.36 4.01
CA VAL A 21 -1.52 10.45 5.46
C VAL A 21 -2.31 9.24 5.90
N TYR A 22 -1.83 8.54 6.91
CA TYR A 22 -2.50 7.39 7.50
C TYR A 22 -2.77 7.65 8.99
N LYS A 23 -4.04 7.63 9.36
CA LYS A 23 -4.50 7.77 10.74
C LYS A 23 -4.82 6.39 11.31
N MET A 24 -4.08 6.01 12.34
CA MET A 24 -4.17 4.73 13.03
C MET A 24 -4.11 4.95 14.54
N SER A 25 -5.10 4.46 15.28
CA SER A 25 -5.10 4.45 16.75
C SER A 25 -4.77 5.81 17.42
N GLY A 26 -5.32 6.91 16.87
CA GLY A 26 -5.06 8.26 17.35
C GLY A 26 -3.74 8.88 16.90
N MET A 27 -2.85 8.11 16.27
CA MET A 27 -1.61 8.58 15.66
C MET A 27 -1.83 8.94 14.19
N SER A 28 -1.03 9.89 13.70
CA SER A 28 -1.03 10.31 12.30
C SER A 28 0.36 10.13 11.71
N PHE A 29 0.46 9.24 10.73
CA PHE A 29 1.66 9.01 9.95
C PHE A 29 1.53 9.69 8.59
N LYS A 30 2.63 10.20 8.06
CA LYS A 30 2.65 10.81 6.73
C LYS A 30 3.90 10.43 5.98
N GLY A 31 3.80 10.40 4.67
CA GLY A 31 4.93 10.10 3.82
C GLY A 31 4.67 10.43 2.37
N LYS A 32 5.65 10.06 1.56
CA LYS A 32 5.63 10.22 0.12
C LYS A 32 5.95 8.88 -0.51
N ASN A 33 5.06 8.43 -1.38
CA ASN A 33 5.26 7.26 -2.21
C ASN A 33 5.97 7.65 -3.51
N ILE A 34 6.86 6.77 -3.95
CA ILE A 34 7.62 6.87 -5.19
C ILE A 34 7.57 5.48 -5.84
N THR A 35 7.19 5.44 -7.12
CA THR A 35 7.15 4.20 -7.90
C THR A 35 8.56 3.88 -8.39
N ASP A 36 9.14 2.78 -7.93
CA ASP A 36 10.49 2.33 -8.30
C ASP A 36 10.47 1.40 -9.51
N GLU A 37 9.45 0.56 -9.62
CA GLU A 37 9.29 -0.38 -10.73
C GLU A 37 7.85 -0.31 -11.26
N PHE A 38 7.72 -0.30 -12.59
CA PHE A 38 6.44 -0.38 -13.27
C PHE A 38 6.61 -1.24 -14.52
N VAL A 39 6.08 -2.46 -14.48
CA VAL A 39 6.05 -3.38 -15.62
C VAL A 39 4.59 -3.60 -15.97
N THR A 40 4.19 -3.11 -17.14
CA THR A 40 2.82 -3.23 -17.65
C THR A 40 2.30 -4.66 -17.51
N ASP A 41 1.09 -4.77 -16.95
CA ASP A 41 0.33 -6.00 -16.72
C ASP A 41 1.02 -7.05 -15.83
N LYS A 42 2.11 -6.70 -15.12
CA LYS A 42 2.89 -7.66 -14.35
C LYS A 42 3.21 -7.21 -12.94
N LYS A 43 3.73 -5.98 -12.78
CA LYS A 43 4.33 -5.59 -11.50
C LYS A 43 4.36 -4.09 -11.26
N ILE A 44 4.12 -3.70 -10.02
CA ILE A 44 4.37 -2.34 -9.53
C ILE A 44 5.08 -2.43 -8.18
N VAL A 45 6.21 -1.74 -8.05
CA VAL A 45 6.92 -1.58 -6.77
C VAL A 45 6.88 -0.12 -6.37
N ILE A 46 6.36 0.15 -5.17
CA ILE A 46 6.22 1.50 -4.64
C ILE A 46 6.89 1.56 -3.28
N ARG A 47 7.93 2.39 -3.16
CA ARG A 47 8.53 2.70 -1.86
C ARG A 47 7.89 3.93 -1.25
N SER A 48 7.81 3.93 0.07
CA SER A 48 7.41 5.10 0.86
C SER A 48 8.60 5.64 1.65
N GLU A 49 8.74 6.95 1.65
CA GLU A 49 9.59 7.70 2.57
C GLU A 49 8.74 8.48 3.58
N GLY A 50 9.32 8.88 4.72
CA GLY A 50 8.65 9.71 5.73
C GLY A 50 8.52 9.01 7.08
N SER A 51 7.36 9.16 7.73
CA SER A 51 7.10 8.64 9.08
C SER A 51 7.12 7.12 9.15
N ILE A 52 6.70 6.44 8.09
CA ILE A 52 6.80 4.99 7.95
C ILE A 52 7.44 4.70 6.60
N LYS A 53 8.57 4.02 6.63
CA LYS A 53 9.17 3.45 5.41
C LYS A 53 8.42 2.17 5.07
N THR A 54 7.94 2.09 3.85
CA THR A 54 7.22 0.91 3.34
C THR A 54 7.72 0.53 1.96
N LEU A 55 7.57 -0.74 1.60
CA LEU A 55 7.73 -1.24 0.24
C LEU A 55 6.47 -2.01 -0.13
N TRP A 56 5.74 -1.50 -1.11
CA TRP A 56 4.54 -2.15 -1.66
C TRP A 56 4.95 -2.89 -2.92
N ASN A 57 4.67 -4.19 -2.95
CA ASN A 57 4.90 -5.06 -4.08
C ASN A 57 3.54 -5.55 -4.58
N TRP A 58 3.13 -5.04 -5.73
CA TRP A 58 1.96 -5.50 -6.46
C TRP A 58 2.40 -6.43 -7.57
N ASN A 59 1.86 -7.64 -7.60
CA ASN A 59 2.06 -8.58 -8.69
C ASN A 59 0.72 -8.92 -9.33
N PHE A 60 0.73 -9.03 -10.65
CA PHE A 60 -0.44 -9.30 -11.47
C PHE A 60 -0.12 -10.51 -12.33
N GLU A 61 -0.94 -11.55 -12.19
CA GLU A 61 -0.78 -12.79 -12.94
C GLU A 61 -2.11 -13.18 -13.61
N PRO A 62 -2.07 -13.68 -14.85
CA PRO A 62 -3.25 -14.29 -15.46
C PRO A 62 -3.80 -15.42 -14.57
N HIS A 63 -5.12 -15.45 -14.38
CA HIS A 63 -5.80 -16.50 -13.64
C HIS A 63 -7.17 -16.77 -14.26
N ASP A 64 -7.31 -17.91 -14.91
CA ASP A 64 -8.48 -18.28 -15.73
C ASP A 64 -8.80 -17.19 -16.77
N ASP A 65 -10.01 -16.61 -16.74
CA ASP A 65 -10.46 -15.50 -17.57
C ASP A 65 -10.20 -14.11 -16.95
N GLY A 66 -9.47 -14.07 -15.83
CA GLY A 66 -9.19 -12.85 -15.08
C GLY A 66 -7.72 -12.67 -14.67
N THR A 67 -7.51 -11.93 -13.60
CA THR A 67 -6.19 -11.60 -13.05
C THR A 67 -6.18 -11.87 -11.56
N ARG A 68 -5.18 -12.60 -11.08
CA ARG A 68 -4.84 -12.67 -9.66
C ARG A 68 -3.95 -11.49 -9.31
N ILE A 69 -4.36 -10.73 -8.29
CA ILE A 69 -3.56 -9.64 -7.73
C ILE A 69 -3.01 -10.09 -6.39
N ASP A 70 -1.69 -10.13 -6.29
CA ASP A 70 -0.97 -10.42 -5.07
C ASP A 70 -0.34 -9.13 -4.55
N LEU A 71 -0.69 -8.73 -3.32
CA LEU A 71 -0.14 -7.57 -2.64
C LEU A 71 0.69 -8.00 -1.43
N SER A 72 1.96 -7.60 -1.42
CA SER A 72 2.83 -7.66 -0.24
C SER A 72 3.25 -6.26 0.16
N VAL A 73 3.17 -5.96 1.46
CA VAL A 73 3.60 -4.67 2.01
C VAL A 73 4.60 -4.92 3.14
N GLU A 74 5.84 -4.52 2.90
CA GLU A 74 6.87 -4.51 3.92
C GLU A 74 6.86 -3.14 4.60
N TYR A 75 6.88 -3.09 5.93
CA TYR A 75 6.94 -1.83 6.65
C TYR A 75 7.55 -1.99 8.03
N ASN A 76 8.12 -0.91 8.55
CA ASN A 76 8.53 -0.82 9.94
C ASN A 76 7.79 0.35 10.59
N ILE A 77 6.87 0.05 11.50
CA ILE A 77 6.19 1.07 12.28
C ILE A 77 7.16 1.49 13.39
N PRO A 78 7.56 2.77 13.46
CA PRO A 78 8.37 3.25 14.57
C PRO A 78 7.47 3.26 15.81
N ILE A 79 7.53 2.17 16.57
CA ILE A 79 6.76 1.96 17.81
C ILE A 79 7.75 1.98 18.98
N PRO A 80 8.04 3.14 19.60
CA PRO A 80 8.76 3.13 20.87
C PRO A 80 7.87 2.74 22.07
N VAL A 81 6.53 2.65 21.92
CA VAL A 81 5.59 2.77 23.06
C VAL A 81 4.45 1.74 23.11
N LEU A 82 4.23 0.89 22.10
CA LEU A 82 3.19 -0.15 22.17
C LEU A 82 3.80 -1.47 22.68
N GLY A 83 3.23 -2.05 23.73
CA GLY A 83 3.58 -3.42 24.13
C GLY A 83 3.20 -4.43 23.04
N LYS A 84 3.83 -5.63 23.04
CA LYS A 84 3.66 -6.70 22.02
C LYS A 84 2.21 -7.01 21.62
N ILE A 85 1.26 -6.88 22.55
CA ILE A 85 -0.16 -7.12 22.29
C ILE A 85 -0.74 -6.07 21.32
N ALA A 86 -0.40 -4.80 21.51
CA ALA A 86 -0.89 -3.73 20.66
C ALA A 86 -0.26 -3.76 19.26
N GLU A 87 0.99 -4.23 19.14
CA GLU A 87 1.63 -4.50 17.84
C GLU A 87 0.85 -5.55 17.03
N ALA A 88 0.51 -6.69 17.64
CA ALA A 88 -0.25 -7.75 16.96
C ALA A 88 -1.66 -7.29 16.53
N ILE A 89 -2.31 -6.43 17.32
CA ILE A 89 -3.61 -5.85 16.96
C ILE A 89 -3.47 -4.93 15.74
N VAL A 90 -2.46 -4.05 15.74
CA VAL A 90 -2.18 -3.15 14.61
C VAL A 90 -1.88 -3.94 13.33
N LEU A 91 -1.07 -5.00 13.42
CA LEU A 91 -0.78 -5.86 12.28
C LEU A 91 -2.05 -6.47 11.68
N LYS A 92 -2.89 -7.09 12.53
CA LYS A 92 -4.18 -7.67 12.09
C LYS A 92 -5.12 -6.62 11.51
N GLN A 93 -5.13 -5.41 12.05
CA GLN A 93 -5.93 -4.32 11.50
C GLN A 93 -5.44 -3.94 10.10
N ASN A 94 -4.14 -3.78 9.90
CA ASN A 94 -3.56 -3.45 8.60
C ASN A 94 -3.82 -4.57 7.56
N GLU A 95 -3.67 -5.84 7.94
CA GLU A 95 -4.01 -6.98 7.08
C GLU A 95 -5.48 -6.91 6.63
N ARG A 96 -6.41 -6.71 7.58
CA ARG A 96 -7.83 -6.56 7.25
C ARG A 96 -8.10 -5.37 6.33
N GLU A 97 -7.44 -4.23 6.55
CA GLU A 97 -7.58 -3.05 5.68
C GLU A 97 -7.06 -3.34 4.25
N ALA A 98 -5.98 -4.09 4.11
CA ALA A 98 -5.45 -4.52 2.81
C ALA A 98 -6.40 -5.51 2.11
N ASP A 99 -6.95 -6.49 2.82
CA ASP A 99 -7.94 -7.42 2.27
C ASP A 99 -9.18 -6.70 1.75
N LEU A 100 -9.68 -5.72 2.53
CA LEU A 100 -10.81 -4.90 2.12
C LEU A 100 -10.47 -4.02 0.89
N ALA A 101 -9.23 -3.51 0.79
CA ALA A 101 -8.80 -2.77 -0.38
C ALA A 101 -8.78 -3.65 -1.64
N LEU A 102 -8.22 -4.87 -1.55
CA LEU A 102 -8.21 -5.83 -2.66
C LEU A 102 -9.63 -6.28 -3.05
N ALA A 103 -10.50 -6.55 -2.07
CA ALA A 103 -11.90 -6.88 -2.34
C ALA A 103 -12.63 -5.74 -3.06
N ASN A 104 -12.37 -4.48 -2.68
CA ASN A 104 -12.93 -3.31 -3.37
C ASN A 104 -12.37 -3.14 -4.78
N ILE A 105 -11.08 -3.44 -5.02
CA ILE A 105 -10.51 -3.44 -6.37
C ILE A 105 -11.23 -4.49 -7.22
N LYS A 106 -11.34 -5.73 -6.73
CA LYS A 106 -12.05 -6.82 -7.41
C LYS A 106 -13.48 -6.40 -7.77
N ALA A 107 -14.25 -5.93 -6.79
CA ALA A 107 -15.63 -5.52 -7.00
C ALA A 107 -15.79 -4.38 -8.03
N LYS A 108 -14.81 -3.47 -8.14
CA LYS A 108 -14.83 -2.39 -9.14
C LYS A 108 -14.42 -2.83 -10.54
N MET A 109 -13.55 -3.83 -10.65
CA MET A 109 -13.07 -4.33 -11.94
C MET A 109 -14.03 -5.36 -12.56
N GLU A 110 -14.82 -6.05 -11.73
CA GLU A 110 -15.78 -7.08 -12.15
C GLU A 110 -17.23 -6.57 -12.25
N ALA A 111 -17.46 -5.29 -11.98
CA ALA A 111 -18.77 -4.63 -12.14
C ALA A 111 -18.99 -4.17 -13.59
#